data_AF-A0AAQ4DL86-F1
#
_entry.id   AF-A0AAQ4DL86-F1
#
_cell.length_a   1.000
_cell.length_b   1.000
_cell.length_c   1.000
_cell.angle_alpha   90.00
_cell.angle_beta   90.00
_cell.angle_gamma   90.00
#
_symmetry.space_group_name_H-M   'P 1'
#
loop_
_entity.id
_entity.type
_entity.pdbx_description
1 polymer ?
#
loop_
_entity_poly.entity_id
_entity_poly.type
_entity_poly.pdbx_seq_one_letter_code
_entity_poly.pdbx_strand_id
1 'polypeptide(L)' 'MKSNAAILMVLLLLCAASAPAMGLCPSNEGVFSDCAYSECTPGECAIFGLECCPKPCGGSWCVRGIFG' A
#
# COMPACT_ATOMS: atom_id res chain seq x y z
N MET A 1 35.48 19.96 7.86
CA MET A 1 34.09 19.64 8.25
C MET A 1 33.21 19.90 7.03
N LYS A 2 33.11 18.97 6.10
CA LYS A 2 32.42 19.17 4.81
C LYS A 2 31.85 17.80 4.42
N SER A 3 30.57 17.74 4.07
CA SER A 3 29.80 16.53 3.69
C SER A 3 29.00 15.82 4.79
N ASN A 4 28.35 16.56 5.70
CA ASN A 4 27.29 16.01 6.57
C ASN A 4 25.92 16.29 5.94
N ALA A 5 25.73 17.52 5.45
CA ALA A 5 24.46 18.00 4.91
C ALA A 5 24.05 17.28 3.62
N ALA A 6 24.99 17.00 2.71
CA ALA A 6 24.70 16.29 1.47
C ALA A 6 24.25 14.84 1.74
N ILE A 7 24.88 14.17 2.71
CA ILE A 7 24.54 12.80 3.11
C ILE A 7 23.13 12.77 3.72
N LEU A 8 22.82 13.71 4.61
CA LEU A 8 21.49 13.86 5.21
C LEU A 8 20.40 14.09 4.15
N MET A 9 20.66 14.94 3.16
CA MET A 9 19.71 15.21 2.07
C MET A 9 19.46 13.95 1.23
N VAL A 10 20.51 13.19 0.90
CA VAL A 10 20.38 11.93 0.14
C VAL A 10 19.58 10.90 0.93
N LEU A 11 19.84 10.74 2.24
CA LEU A 11 19.06 9.85 3.10
C LEU A 11 17.58 10.24 3.19
N LEU A 12 17.26 11.54 3.28
CA LEU A 12 15.90 12.03 3.28
C LEU A 12 15.16 11.74 1.95
N LEU A 13 15.84 11.92 0.83
CA LEU A 13 15.32 11.59 -0.51
C LEU A 13 15.03 10.09 -0.67
N LEU A 14 15.92 9.23 -0.16
CA LEU A 14 15.74 7.77 -0.17
C LEU A 14 14.54 7.34 0.70
N CYS A 15 14.39 7.92 1.90
CA CYS A 15 13.23 7.66 2.76
C CYS A 15 11.92 8.09 2.10
N ALA A 16 11.89 9.26 1.46
CA ALA A 16 10.71 9.76 0.76
C ALA A 16 10.32 8.90 -0.45
N ALA A 17 11.30 8.38 -1.19
CA ALA A 17 11.07 7.46 -2.31
C ALA A 17 10.62 6.06 -1.87
N SER A 18 10.91 5.67 -0.62
CA SER A 18 10.47 4.41 -0.03
C SER A 18 9.15 4.49 0.72
N ALA A 19 8.52 5.68 0.79
CA ALA A 19 7.19 5.79 1.36
C ALA A 19 6.27 4.89 0.54
N PRO A 20 5.62 3.87 1.14
CA PRO A 20 4.65 3.10 0.41
C PRO A 20 3.63 4.12 -0.11
N ALA A 21 3.41 4.12 -1.43
CA ALA A 21 2.25 4.81 -1.97
C ALA A 21 1.08 4.26 -1.17
N MET A 22 0.50 5.12 -0.33
CA MET A 22 -0.76 4.82 0.35
C MET A 22 -1.79 4.88 -0.77
N GLY A 23 -1.84 3.82 -1.59
CA GLY A 23 -2.88 3.76 -2.57
C GLY A 23 -4.18 3.60 -1.78
N LEU A 24 -5.15 4.39 -2.23
CA LEU A 24 -6.43 4.43 -1.56
C LEU A 24 -7.15 3.16 -1.98
N CYS A 25 -7.58 2.39 -0.99
CA CYS A 25 -8.44 1.25 -1.25
C CYS A 25 -9.69 1.73 -2.01
N PRO A 26 -10.07 1.06 -3.11
CA PRO A 26 -11.28 1.40 -3.83
C PRO A 26 -12.49 1.33 -2.91
N SER A 27 -13.53 2.12 -3.23
CA SER A 27 -14.80 2.03 -2.52
C SER A 27 -15.40 0.64 -2.69
N ASN A 28 -16.00 0.12 -1.61
CA ASN A 28 -16.69 -1.17 -1.60
C ASN A 28 -18.12 -1.08 -2.17
N GLU A 29 -18.57 0.10 -2.59
CA GLU A 29 -19.91 0.30 -3.15
C GLU A 29 -20.11 -0.49 -4.46
N GLY A 30 -21.14 -1.34 -4.49
CA GLY A 30 -21.47 -2.17 -5.65
C GLY A 30 -20.53 -3.36 -5.89
N VAL A 31 -19.54 -3.58 -5.03
CA VAL A 31 -18.62 -4.72 -5.14
C VAL A 31 -19.29 -5.97 -4.57
N PHE A 32 -19.45 -6.99 -5.42
CA PHE A 32 -19.89 -8.31 -4.98
C PHE A 32 -18.77 -8.98 -4.16
N SER A 33 -19.11 -9.46 -2.97
CA SER A 33 -18.23 -10.23 -2.10
C SER A 33 -18.95 -11.52 -1.76
N ASP A 34 -18.30 -12.67 -1.96
CA ASP A 34 -18.80 -13.99 -1.54
C ASP A 34 -18.78 -14.16 0.00
N CYS A 35 -18.31 -13.14 0.72
CA CYS A 35 -18.20 -13.07 2.18
C CYS A 35 -17.36 -14.20 2.79
N ALA A 36 -16.55 -14.92 2.02
CA ALA A 36 -15.54 -15.79 2.59
C ALA A 36 -14.53 -14.94 3.37
N TYR A 37 -14.25 -15.36 4.60
CA TYR A 37 -13.22 -14.74 5.40
C TYR A 37 -11.85 -15.11 4.84
N SER A 38 -11.03 -14.09 4.59
CA SER A 38 -9.62 -14.26 4.16
C SER A 38 -8.89 -12.99 4.51
N GLU A 39 -7.60 -13.10 4.78
CA GLU A 39 -6.75 -11.96 5.13
C GLU A 39 -5.50 -11.97 4.26
N CYS A 40 -5.08 -10.79 3.84
CA CYS A 40 -3.78 -10.52 3.25
C CYS A 40 -2.96 -9.62 4.17
N THR A 41 -1.65 -9.60 3.94
CA THR A 41 -0.76 -8.54 4.42
C THR A 41 -0.36 -7.61 3.27
N PRO A 42 0.01 -6.34 3.54
CA PRO A 42 0.47 -5.42 2.51
C PRO A 42 1.67 -5.97 1.72
N GLY A 43 2.58 -6.70 2.38
CA GLY A 43 3.74 -7.32 1.74
C GLY A 43 3.35 -8.40 0.74
N GLU A 44 2.36 -9.24 1.05
CA GLU A 44 1.89 -10.28 0.15
C GLU A 44 1.29 -9.70 -1.13
N CYS A 45 0.49 -8.63 -1.01
CA CYS A 45 -0.09 -7.97 -2.19
C CYS A 45 0.94 -7.17 -2.99
N ALA A 46 1.93 -6.56 -2.32
CA ALA A 46 2.97 -5.76 -2.96
C ALA A 46 3.84 -6.58 -3.92
N ILE A 47 4.03 -7.88 -3.67
CA ILE A 47 4.74 -8.81 -4.59
C ILE A 47 4.04 -8.86 -5.96
N PHE A 48 2.73 -8.64 -5.99
CA PHE A 48 1.90 -8.61 -7.20
C PHE A 48 1.62 -7.18 -7.69
N GLY A 49 2.19 -6.15 -7.06
CA GLY A 49 1.87 -4.75 -7.36
C GLY A 49 0.43 -4.37 -6.99
N LEU A 50 -0.15 -5.06 -6.01
CA LEU A 50 -1.50 -4.84 -5.49
C LEU A 50 -1.42 -4.32 -4.05
N GLU A 51 -2.56 -3.84 -3.54
CA GLU A 51 -2.71 -3.41 -2.16
C GLU A 51 -3.67 -4.28 -1.40
N CYS A 52 -3.36 -4.49 -0.12
CA CYS A 52 -4.22 -5.23 0.78
C CYS A 52 -5.31 -4.31 1.32
N CYS A 53 -6.55 -4.56 0.91
CA CYS A 53 -7.70 -3.71 1.23
C CYS A 53 -8.82 -4.49 1.93
N PRO A 54 -9.63 -3.82 2.77
CA PRO A 54 -10.71 -4.47 3.48
C PRO A 54 -11.86 -4.87 2.54
N LYS A 55 -12.45 -6.04 2.82
CA LYS A 55 -13.63 -6.56 2.12
C LYS A 55 -14.93 -5.97 2.69
N PRO A 56 -16.03 -5.93 1.89
CA PRO A 56 -17.34 -5.47 2.36
C PRO A 56 -17.91 -6.29 3.53
N CYS A 57 -17.69 -7.61 3.55
CA CYS A 57 -18.18 -8.50 4.60
C CYS A 57 -17.12 -8.85 5.66
N GLY A 58 -15.98 -8.15 5.70
CA GLY A 58 -14.86 -8.45 6.60
C GLY A 58 -13.75 -9.30 5.98
N GLY A 59 -12.57 -9.23 6.60
CA GLY A 59 -11.30 -9.71 6.02
C GLY A 59 -10.71 -8.72 5.02
N SER A 60 -9.72 -9.17 4.25
CA SER A 60 -9.02 -8.37 3.25
C SER A 60 -8.70 -9.14 1.96
N TRP A 61 -8.40 -8.40 0.88
CA TRP A 61 -8.03 -8.92 -0.43
C TRP A 61 -6.96 -8.04 -1.09
N CYS A 62 -6.20 -8.64 -2.01
CA CYS A 62 -5.28 -7.90 -2.86
C CYS A 62 -6.04 -7.32 -4.05
N VAL A 63 -6.16 -5.99 -4.11
CA VAL A 63 -6.82 -5.27 -5.20
C VAL A 63 -5.90 -4.21 -5.77
N ARG A 64 -6.23 -3.74 -6.97
CA ARG A 64 -5.47 -2.65 -7.59
C ARG A 64 -5.80 -1.37 -6.82
N GLY A 65 -4.77 -0.80 -6.19
CA GLY A 65 -4.85 0.51 -5.54
C GLY A 65 -5.28 1.60 -6.52
N ILE A 66 -6.02 2.58 -6.03
CA ILE A 66 -6.26 3.81 -6.78
C ILE A 66 -5.15 4.78 -6.40
N PHE A 67 -4.32 5.17 -7.37
CA PHE A 67 -3.37 6.26 -7.19
C PHE A 67 -4.15 7.58 -7.14
N GLY A 68 -4.12 8.25 -5.99
CA GLY A 68 -4.64 9.61 -5.80
C GLY A 68 -3.64 10.67 -6.23
#